data_AF-A0A955I689-F1
#
_entry.id   AF-A0A955I689-F1
#
_cell.length_a   1.000
_cell.length_b   1.000
_cell.length_c   1.000
_cell.angle_alpha   90.00
_cell.angle_beta   90.00
_cell.angle_gamma   90.00
#
_symmetry.space_group_name_H-M   'P 1'
#
loop_
_entity.id
_entity.type
_entity.pdbx_description
1 polymer ?
#
loop_
_entity_poly.entity_id
_entity_poly.type
_entity_poly.pdbx_seq_one_letter_code
_entity_poly.pdbx_strand_id
1 'polypeptide(L)'
;MSGEPAVMRAEMNEFDTFRQIQNRLRSLEITGHVIDKCDVRVIGGTWSVYPETYREQVMIDIYDAHTLYAQLRESIVTEAFEDGNTAKYIGFHIPH
;
A
#
# COMPACT_ATOMS: atom_id res chain seq x y z
N MET A 1 1.47 12.40 -28.10
CA MET A 1 0.53 12.98 -27.12
C MET A 1 0.86 12.34 -25.78
N SER A 2 1.95 12.74 -25.10
CA SER A 2 2.09 13.91 -24.22
C SER A 2 1.10 13.88 -23.04
N GLY A 3 1.54 13.27 -21.94
CA GLY A 3 1.55 13.98 -20.66
C GLY A 3 0.26 14.07 -19.85
N GLU A 4 -0.57 13.01 -19.78
CA GLU A 4 -1.66 13.01 -18.78
C GLU A 4 -1.11 12.71 -17.37
N PRO A 5 -1.32 13.62 -16.40
CA PRO A 5 -0.85 13.42 -15.02
C PRO A 5 -1.45 12.17 -14.36
N ALA A 6 -2.58 11.66 -14.86
CA ALA A 6 -3.21 10.44 -14.36
C ALA A 6 -2.41 9.18 -14.71
N VAL A 7 -1.83 9.11 -15.91
CA VAL A 7 -1.01 7.97 -16.36
C VAL A 7 0.38 8.02 -15.72
N MET A 8 0.98 9.21 -15.61
CA MET A 8 2.23 9.35 -14.87
C MET A 8 2.07 9.12 -13.36
N ARG A 9 0.93 9.45 -12.74
CA ARG A 9 0.63 9.06 -11.34
C ARG A 9 0.31 7.58 -11.19
N ALA A 10 -0.17 6.92 -12.24
CA ALA A 10 -0.37 5.48 -12.28
C ALA A 10 0.96 4.72 -12.36
N GLU A 11 1.90 5.22 -13.17
CA GLU A 11 3.24 4.63 -13.33
C GLU A 11 4.21 4.99 -12.19
N MET A 12 4.13 6.18 -11.59
CA MET A 12 5.06 6.62 -10.53
C MET A 12 4.76 6.05 -9.14
N ASN A 13 3.65 5.32 -8.95
CA ASN A 13 3.26 4.79 -7.63
C ASN A 13 3.09 3.26 -7.59
N GLU A 14 3.38 2.57 -8.70
CA GLU A 14 3.25 1.11 -8.92
C GLU A 14 1.90 0.46 -8.54
N PHE A 15 0.91 1.19 -8.00
CA PHE A 15 -0.34 0.68 -7.42
C PHE A 15 -0.19 -0.66 -6.68
N ASP A 16 0.95 -0.84 -6.02
CA ASP A 16 1.26 -2.08 -5.34
C ASP A 16 0.33 -2.16 -4.13
N THR A 17 -0.76 -2.91 -4.30
CA THR A 17 -1.81 -3.04 -3.30
C THR A 17 -1.24 -3.71 -2.06
N PHE A 18 -0.31 -4.64 -2.26
CA PHE A 18 0.38 -5.35 -1.20
C PHE A 18 1.18 -4.37 -0.33
N ARG A 19 2.07 -3.57 -0.92
CA ARG A 19 2.89 -2.58 -0.19
C ARG A 19 2.03 -1.55 0.53
N GLN A 20 0.97 -1.04 -0.11
CA GLN A 20 0.07 -0.07 0.52
C GLN A 20 -0.57 -0.61 1.80
N ILE A 21 -1.00 -1.86 1.78
CA ILE A 21 -1.61 -2.52 2.94
C ILE A 21 -0.56 -2.81 4.01
N GLN A 22 0.60 -3.38 3.65
CA GLN A 22 1.72 -3.61 4.59
C GLN A 22 2.09 -2.34 5.36
N ASN A 23 2.20 -1.22 4.65
CA ASN A 23 2.53 0.08 5.22
C ASN A 23 1.45 0.58 6.19
N ARG A 24 0.18 0.38 5.84
CA ARG A 24 -0.94 0.76 6.70
C ARG A 24 -1.00 -0.10 7.95
N LEU A 25 -0.85 -1.41 7.82
CA LEU A 25 -0.79 -2.34 8.95
C LEU A 25 0.36 -1.97 9.89
N ARG A 26 1.54 -1.67 9.35
CA ARG A 26 2.69 -1.22 10.15
C ARG A 26 2.46 0.09 10.87
N SER A 27 1.84 1.06 10.20
CA SER A 27 1.45 2.32 10.83
C SER A 27 0.50 2.08 12.02
N LEU A 28 -0.51 1.21 11.84
CA LEU A 28 -1.47 0.85 12.88
C LEU A 28 -0.78 0.18 14.09
N GLU A 29 0.12 -0.77 13.83
CA GLU A 29 0.90 -1.47 14.87
C GLU A 29 1.76 -0.48 15.68
N ILE A 30 2.47 0.43 15.02
CA ILE A 30 3.32 1.44 15.68
C ILE A 30 2.48 2.39 16.54
N THR A 31 1.28 2.76 16.09
CA THR A 31 0.35 3.59 16.87
C THR A 31 -0.34 2.83 18.02
N GLY A 32 -0.06 1.54 18.19
CA GLY A 32 -0.59 0.71 19.27
C GLY A 32 -1.98 0.12 19.01
N HIS A 33 -2.46 0.14 17.77
CA HIS A 33 -3.71 -0.52 17.40
C HIS A 33 -3.51 -2.03 17.26
N VAL A 34 -4.47 -2.79 17.78
CA VAL A 34 -4.52 -4.25 17.61
C VAL A 34 -5.00 -4.58 16.20
N ILE A 35 -4.26 -5.44 15.49
CA ILE A 35 -4.55 -5.89 14.13
C ILE A 35 -5.12 -7.31 14.20
N ASP A 36 -6.31 -7.46 14.76
CA ASP A 36 -7.03 -8.75 14.84
C ASP A 36 -8.09 -8.88 13.75
N LYS A 37 -8.74 -7.76 13.40
CA LYS A 37 -9.77 -7.67 12.38
C LYS A 37 -9.62 -6.38 11.58
N CYS A 38 -9.43 -6.52 10.28
CA CYS A 38 -9.31 -5.41 9.35
C CYS A 38 -10.58 -5.27 8.50
N ASP A 39 -10.98 -4.02 8.23
CA ASP A 39 -11.97 -3.67 7.20
C ASP A 39 -11.23 -2.98 6.05
N VAL A 40 -11.29 -3.56 4.86
CA VAL A 40 -10.55 -3.09 3.68
C VAL A 40 -11.52 -2.38 2.74
N ARG A 41 -11.20 -1.13 2.43
CA ARG A 41 -11.97 -0.31 1.48
C ARG A 41 -11.14 0.03 0.26
N VAL A 42 -11.55 -0.49 -0.89
CA VAL A 42 -11.03 -0.06 -2.19
C VAL A 42 -11.75 1.23 -2.60
N ILE A 43 -11.01 2.32 -2.79
CA ILE A 43 -11.55 3.63 -3.15
C ILE A 43 -11.14 3.93 -4.60
N GLY A 44 -12.13 4.07 -5.48
CA GLY A 44 -11.92 4.46 -6.88
C GLY A 44 -13.24 4.54 -7.65
N GLY A 45 -13.43 5.62 -8.42
CA GLY A 45 -14.69 5.88 -9.14
C GLY A 45 -14.93 4.98 -10.36
N THR A 46 -13.95 4.17 -10.75
CA THR A 46 -13.96 3.37 -11.98
C THR A 46 -13.57 1.91 -11.74
N TRP A 47 -13.72 1.38 -10.52
CA TRP A 47 -13.34 0.01 -10.17
C TRP A 47 -13.87 -1.02 -11.18
N SER A 48 -15.15 -0.93 -11.53
CA SER A 48 -15.83 -1.84 -12.48
C SER A 48 -15.33 -1.75 -13.93
N VAL A 49 -14.54 -0.74 -14.26
CA VAL A 49 -14.01 -0.50 -15.62
C VAL A 49 -12.65 -1.20 -15.81
N TYR A 50 -11.96 -1.57 -14.73
CA TYR A 50 -10.67 -2.24 -14.84
C TYR A 50 -10.81 -3.69 -15.34
N PRO A 51 -9.80 -4.21 -16.07
CA PRO A 51 -9.73 -5.61 -16.48
C PRO A 51 -9.95 -6.56 -15.30
N GLU A 52 -10.59 -7.70 -15.56
CA GLU A 52 -10.88 -8.72 -14.53
C GLU A 52 -9.60 -9.21 -13.83
N THR A 53 -8.57 -9.53 -14.60
CA THR A 53 -7.27 -9.98 -14.08
C THR A 53 -6.62 -8.98 -13.13
N TYR A 54 -6.76 -7.67 -13.40
CA TYR A 54 -6.27 -6.63 -12.49
C TYR A 54 -7.06 -6.61 -11.18
N ARG A 55 -8.39 -6.69 -11.26
CA ARG A 55 -9.25 -6.72 -10.07
C ARG A 55 -8.99 -7.97 -9.22
N GLU A 56 -8.75 -9.10 -9.85
CA GLU A 56 -8.36 -10.35 -9.18
C GLU A 56 -7.00 -10.20 -8.49
N GLN A 57 -5.99 -9.64 -9.16
CA GLN A 57 -4.68 -9.41 -8.56
C GLN A 57 -4.76 -8.51 -7.32
N VAL A 58 -5.52 -7.42 -7.39
CA VAL A 58 -5.75 -6.54 -6.22
C VAL A 58 -6.37 -7.31 -5.06
N MET A 59 -7.31 -8.24 -5.32
CA MET A 59 -7.88 -9.08 -4.27
C MET A 59 -6.84 -10.03 -3.67
N ILE A 60 -6.03 -10.69 -4.50
CA ILE A 60 -4.94 -11.57 -4.05
C ILE A 60 -3.96 -10.78 -3.18
N ASP A 61 -3.52 -9.62 -3.64
CA ASP A 61 -2.59 -8.74 -2.92
C ASP A 61 -3.14 -8.33 -1.55
N ILE A 62 -4.45 -8.06 -1.45
CA ILE A 62 -5.11 -7.77 -0.17
C ILE A 62 -4.96 -8.95 0.79
N TYR A 63 -5.27 -10.17 0.36
CA TYR A 63 -5.17 -11.35 1.21
C TYR A 63 -3.73 -11.69 1.59
N ASP A 64 -2.82 -11.64 0.62
CA ASP A 64 -1.41 -11.93 0.83
C ASP A 64 -0.78 -10.92 1.79
N ALA A 65 -1.12 -9.63 1.67
CA ALA A 65 -0.58 -8.62 2.56
C ALA A 65 -0.96 -8.87 4.02
N HIS A 66 -2.23 -9.20 4.29
CA HIS A 66 -2.67 -9.49 5.65
C HIS A 66 -2.08 -10.80 6.19
N THR A 67 -1.98 -11.83 5.33
CA THR A 67 -1.47 -13.15 5.72
C THR A 67 0.03 -13.12 6.01
N LEU A 68 0.81 -12.40 5.19
CA LEU A 68 2.26 -12.33 5.29
C LEU A 68 2.75 -11.24 6.24
N TYR A 69 1.88 -10.32 6.68
CA TYR A 69 2.26 -9.20 7.56
C TYR A 69 3.07 -9.64 8.78
N ALA A 70 2.63 -10.69 9.50
CA ALA A 70 3.31 -11.16 10.70
C ALA A 70 4.75 -11.64 10.44
N GLN A 71 5.03 -12.15 9.24
CA GLN A 71 6.35 -12.62 8.81
C GLN A 71 7.23 -11.49 8.29
N LEU A 72 6.61 -10.50 7.64
CA LEU A 72 7.32 -9.39 6.97
C LEU A 72 7.49 -8.15 7.84
N ARG A 73 6.73 -7.98 8.92
CA ARG A 73 6.80 -6.77 9.77
C ARG A 73 8.19 -6.47 10.34
N GLU A 74 9.04 -7.49 10.48
CA GLU A 74 10.43 -7.33 10.95
C GLU A 74 11.37 -6.88 9.83
N SER A 75 11.08 -7.24 8.57
CA SER A 75 11.85 -6.80 7.40
C SER A 75 11.36 -5.46 6.85
N ILE A 76 10.17 -5.00 7.25
CA ILE A 76 9.67 -3.67 6.94
C ILE A 76 10.48 -2.62 7.71
N VAL A 77 11.54 -2.12 7.06
CA VAL A 77 12.41 -1.07 7.59
C VAL A 77 11.64 0.24 7.58
N THR A 78 11.62 0.94 8.72
CA THR A 78 11.05 2.28 8.83
C THR A 78 12.11 3.27 8.40
N GLU A 79 11.98 3.82 7.20
CA GLU A 79 12.79 4.96 6.78
C GLU A 79 12.00 6.23 7.04
N ALA A 80 12.56 7.09 7.88
CA ALA A 80 12.00 8.41 8.15
C ALA A 80 12.40 9.33 6.99
N PHE A 81 11.44 9.72 6.16
CA PHE A 81 11.64 10.74 5.15
C PHE A 81 11.26 12.10 5.75
N GLU A 82 12.21 13.03 5.78
CA GLU A 82 11.98 14.43 6.11
C GLU A 82 11.81 15.23 4.82
N ASP A 83 10.58 15.38 4.35
CA ASP A 83 10.25 16.44 3.41
C ASP A 83 10.08 17.74 4.21
N GLY A 84 10.59 18.86 3.67
CA GLY A 84 10.69 20.19 4.30
C GLY A 84 9.39 20.86 4.75
N ASN A 85 8.31 20.10 4.89
CA ASN A 85 7.00 20.50 5.39
C ASN A 85 6.57 19.63 6.60
N THR A 86 7.45 19.44 7.59
CA THR A 86 7.19 18.94 8.97
C THR A 86 6.40 17.62 9.17
N ALA A 87 5.93 16.97 8.11
CA ALA A 87 5.28 15.68 8.17
C ALA A 87 6.34 14.59 8.03
N LYS A 88 6.62 13.87 9.13
CA LYS A 88 7.45 12.67 9.09
C LYS A 88 6.65 11.58 8.38
N TYR A 89 7.07 11.22 7.17
CA TYR A 89 6.53 10.06 6.48
C TYR A 89 7.39 8.86 6.86
N ILE A 90 6.74 7.80 7.34
CA ILE A 90 7.36 6.49 7.47
C ILE A 90 7.21 5.80 6.11
N GLY A 91 8.28 5.83 5.32
CA GLY A 91 8.38 4.99 4.15
C GLY A 91 8.81 3.59 4.61
N PHE A 92 8.24 2.59 3.97
CA PHE A 92 8.45 1.20 4.31
C PHE A 92 8.91 0.50 3.04
N HIS A 93 10.14 0.01 3.07
CA HIS A 93 10.76 -0.69 1.96
C HIS A 93 10.78 -2.19 2.26
N ILE A 94 10.27 -2.99 1.32
CA ILE A 94 10.43 -4.44 1.34
C ILE A 94 11.62 -4.73 0.40
N PRO A 95 12.77 -5.19 0.92
CA PRO A 95 13.91 -5.48 0.06
C PRO A 95 13.56 -6.59 -0.94
N HIS A 96 14.01 -6.41 -2.18
CA HIS A 96 13.89 -7.38 -3.27
C HIS A 96 14.63 -8.69 -2.98
#